data_AF-A0A2E5QB64-F1
#
_entry.id   AF-A0A2E5QB64-F1
#
_cell.length_a   1.000
_cell.length_b   1.000
_cell.length_c   1.000
_cell.angle_alpha   90.00
_cell.angle_beta   90.00
_cell.angle_gamma   90.00
#
_symmetry.space_group_name_H-M   'P 1'
#
loop_
_entity.id
_entity.type
_entity.pdbx_description
1 polymer ?
#
loop_
_entity_poly.entity_id
_entity_poly.type
_entity_poly.pdbx_seq_one_letter_code
_entity_poly.pdbx_strand_id
1 'polypeptide(L)' 'RDGEVVSRHGKVIPVQVETLCVHGDESTGVAVAREVRKGLEAQGIAVVPLPEMFN' A
#
# COMPACT_ATOMS: atom_id res chain seq x y z
N ARG A 1 -2.04 3.63 8.28
CA ARG A 1 -2.77 4.04 9.50
C ARG A 1 -1.81 4.35 10.62
N ASP A 2 -0.92 3.44 10.97
CA ASP A 2 -0.02 3.64 12.13
C ASP A 2 1.29 4.41 11.80
N GLY A 3 1.58 4.61 10.51
CA GLY A 3 2.78 5.36 10.09
C GLY A 3 4.07 4.61 10.34
N GLU A 4 4.01 3.28 10.39
CA GLU A 4 5.14 2.41 10.72
C GLU A 4 5.07 1.07 9.98
N VAL A 5 6.22 0.42 9.87
CA VAL A 5 6.36 -0.97 9.41
C VAL A 5 7.26 -1.75 10.34
N VAL A 6 6.95 -3.03 10.54
CA VAL A 6 7.78 -3.93 11.36
C VAL A 6 8.77 -4.65 10.47
N SER A 7 10.06 -4.49 10.76
CA SER A 7 11.13 -5.21 10.07
C SER A 7 11.12 -6.70 10.37
N ARG A 8 11.86 -7.49 9.57
CA ARG A 8 12.03 -8.94 9.79
C ARG A 8 12.66 -9.32 11.14
N HIS A 9 13.31 -8.37 11.83
CA HIS A 9 13.89 -8.57 13.16
C HIS A 9 13.03 -7.98 14.28
N GLY A 10 11.78 -7.59 13.99
CA GLY A 10 10.83 -7.04 14.98
C GLY A 10 11.00 -5.55 15.28
N LYS A 11 12.03 -4.88 14.74
CA LYS A 11 12.18 -3.43 14.89
C LYS A 11 11.06 -2.69 14.14
N VAL A 12 10.36 -1.80 14.84
CA VAL A 12 9.42 -0.83 14.27
C VAL A 12 10.19 0.28 13.55
N ILE A 13 9.81 0.58 12.31
CA ILE A 13 10.41 1.62 11.46
C ILE A 13 9.32 2.64 11.11
N PRO A 14 9.48 3.93 11.48
CA PRO A 14 8.53 4.95 11.08
C PRO A 14 8.63 5.21 9.57
N VAL A 15 7.48 5.35 8.91
CA VAL A 15 7.40 5.62 7.48
C VAL A 15 6.17 6.46 7.14
N GLN A 16 6.39 7.53 6.37
CA GLN A 16 5.31 8.24 5.69
C GLN A 16 5.10 7.59 4.32
N VAL A 17 3.85 7.22 4.02
CA VAL A 17 3.49 6.45 2.83
C VAL A 17 2.44 7.21 2.04
N GLU A 18 2.85 7.79 0.92
CA GLU A 18 1.97 8.44 -0.05
C GLU A 18 1.67 7.52 -1.24
N THR A 19 2.56 6.58 -1.54
CA THR A 19 2.41 5.65 -2.66
C THR A 19 2.95 4.27 -2.30
N LEU A 20 2.38 3.24 -2.95
CA LEU A 20 2.81 1.85 -2.80
C LEU A 20 3.18 1.30 -4.19
N CYS A 21 4.41 0.84 -4.33
CA CYS A 21 4.84 0.12 -5.53
C CYS A 21 4.25 -1.29 -5.52
N VAL A 22 3.66 -1.70 -6.64
CA VAL A 22 3.12 -3.05 -6.87
C VAL A 22 3.67 -3.59 -8.18
N HIS A 23 3.90 -4.90 -8.25
CA HIS A 23 4.40 -5.58 -9.45
C HIS A 23 3.34 -6.53 -10.01
N GLY A 24 3.35 -6.74 -11.33
CA GLY A 24 2.39 -7.58 -12.05
C GLY A 24 3.07 -8.49 -13.09
N ASP A 25 4.37 -8.70 -12.92
CA ASP A 25 5.27 -9.46 -13.77
C ASP A 25 5.12 -10.99 -13.64
N GLU A 26 4.57 -11.47 -12.52
CA GLU A 26 4.31 -12.89 -12.28
C GLU A 26 2.83 -13.21 -12.10
N SER A 27 2.49 -14.50 -12.22
CA SER A 27 1.11 -15.03 -12.11
C SER A 27 0.35 -14.61 -10.85
N THR A 28 1.07 -14.33 -9.76
CA THR A 28 0.50 -13.90 -8.47
C THR A 28 0.45 -12.38 -8.29
N GLY A 29 1.21 -11.60 -9.07
CA GLY A 29 1.38 -10.16 -8.85
C GLY A 29 0.06 -9.38 -8.91
N VAL A 30 -0.75 -9.65 -9.92
CA VAL A 30 -2.08 -9.01 -10.07
C VAL A 30 -3.03 -9.41 -8.93
N ALA A 31 -2.94 -10.65 -8.43
CA ALA A 31 -3.75 -11.10 -7.30
C ALA A 31 -3.37 -10.32 -6.03
N VAL A 32 -2.07 -10.16 -5.76
CA VAL A 32 -1.57 -9.34 -4.64
C VAL A 32 -2.05 -7.89 -4.76
N ALA A 33 -1.89 -7.27 -5.92
CA ALA A 33 -2.31 -5.88 -6.13
C ALA A 33 -3.82 -5.67 -5.91
N ARG A 34 -4.65 -6.65 -6.32
CA ARG A 34 -6.11 -6.62 -6.07
C ARG A 34 -6.45 -6.69 -4.59
N GLU A 35 -5.83 -7.60 -3.84
CA GLU A 35 -6.10 -7.74 -2.40
C GLU A 35 -5.60 -6.52 -1.61
N VAL A 36 -4.48 -5.94 -2.00
CA VAL A 36 -4.00 -4.67 -1.43
C VAL A 36 -5.03 -3.55 -1.66
N ARG A 37 -5.53 -3.36 -2.89
CA ARG A 37 -6.56 -2.35 -3.18
C ARG A 37 -7.82 -2.58 -2.34
N LYS A 38 -8.34 -3.81 -2.30
CA LYS A 38 -9.52 -4.15 -1.48
C LYS A 38 -9.30 -3.84 0.00
N GLY A 39 -8.13 -4.19 0.54
CA GLY A 39 -7.79 -3.92 1.93
C GLY A 39 -7.76 -2.43 2.26
N LEU A 40 -7.21 -1.59 1.36
CA LEU A 40 -7.20 -0.14 1.52
C LEU A 40 -8.62 0.44 1.46
N GLU A 41 -9.40 0.07 0.44
CA GLU A 41 -10.76 0.56 0.23
C GLU A 41 -11.71 0.15 1.38
N ALA A 42 -11.59 -1.09 1.87
CA ALA A 42 -12.37 -1.57 3.02
C ALA A 42 -12.06 -0.79 4.32
N GLN A 43 -10.90 -0.15 4.39
CA GLN A 43 -10.50 0.71 5.50
C GLN A 43 -10.79 2.20 5.23
N GLY A 44 -11.52 2.53 4.16
CA GLY A 44 -11.88 3.90 3.79
C GLY A 44 -10.73 4.71 3.18
N ILE A 45 -9.66 4.04 2.73
CA ILE A 45 -8.51 4.69 2.09
C ILE A 45 -8.73 4.66 0.58
N ALA A 46 -8.95 5.84 -0.01
CA ALA A 46 -9.12 5.97 -1.45
C ALA A 46 -7.79 5.71 -2.18
N VAL A 47 -7.83 4.88 -3.23
CA VAL A 47 -6.67 4.66 -4.10
C VAL A 47 -6.83 5.51 -5.35
N VAL A 48 -6.14 6.65 -5.35
CA VAL A 48 -6.20 7.66 -6.41
C VAL A 48 -4.84 7.80 -7.14
N PRO A 49 -4.82 8.28 -8.39
CA PRO A 49 -3.60 8.74 -9.04
C PRO A 49 -2.94 9.90 -8.27
N LEU A 50 -1.61 10.02 -8.37
CA LEU A 50 -0.87 11.10 -7.69
C LEU A 50 -1.42 12.51 -7.97
N PRO A 51 -1.84 12.90 -9.20
CA PRO A 51 -2.42 14.22 -9.43
C PRO A 51 -3.67 14.51 -8.59
N GLU A 52 -4.50 13.51 -8.32
CA GLU A 52 -5.72 13.67 -7.52
C GLU A 52 -5.43 13.74 -6.01
N MET A 53 -4.27 13.26 -5.57
CA MET A 53 -3.87 13.30 -4.15
C MET A 53 -3.54 14.73 -3.67
N PHE A 54 -3.18 15.63 -4.59
CA PHE A 54 -2.76 17.01 -4.28
C PHE A 54 -3.84 18.06 -4.56
N ASN A 55 -5.02 17.64 -5.03
CA ASN A 55 -6.18 18.50 -5.29
C ASN A 55 -7.13 18.51 -4.10
#